data_AF-K0KL84-F1
#
_entry.id   AF-K0KL84-F1
#
_cell.length_a   1.000
_cell.length_b   1.000
_cell.length_c   1.000
_cell.angle_alpha   90.00
_cell.angle_beta   90.00
_cell.angle_gamma   90.00
#
_symmetry.space_group_name_H-M   'P 1'
#
loop_
_entity.id
_entity.type
_entity.pdbx_description
1 polymer ?
#
loop_
_entity_poly.entity_id
_entity_poly.type
_entity_poly.pdbx_seq_one_letter_code
_entity_poly.pdbx_strand_id
1 'polypeptide(L)'
;MNSSRGSPRRAVSSHEINLNNRSLPRASLDNIMEQSRNVESPLKESGTSWDNEKPPVDDSETCPYGCCEKKNLGDFILKRGFFEGACSDITIKAFNQEYNLHKLILDRSGYFNSLFSGPWNDPSHTSHELIFDDDENITQESFELAIARLYGAVNPKTEIQHTLSMIAVGQYLDIPEVVCSATDCIVNALDFNNIGRFTTFAVNNNYGKASERIIDSAKGLLCADGWQNGLEKWDDIPNSIIAYVVGHDAFFVPSEWERAIFIMKLIERRQTLERESTASVVSEDEDEDLDSLFHSLNTKVHYCHMSAEQLHKLEAFTDNSGKPLIDPSVLRNALWLSISLHKKVATAGRDIELGLVGTSENPPDGENTWFVPTKDETLYGTPQQLETSIGKHHQNTQYDLRSGKTTDNTSDSLYKVTHIPPFRFSIAFSQVSELEAEKRVYAKTLWYAGSYWNLYIQKIRHKKGYQMGVYIHRASSSAPSKSALLNRDVFKNSSYNLDSDQSFSQLADDVNNISLRDGDIDSSFSGNSSSFSKSELNAAPDIEDELDEDDNEGSFLSYEDNRVRTSVYYVIFTPSRKVKTSLTCFISTPDLFNKSQSWGWKSNSMCAFNEDGTLAEGQDKLLKFMVILGSV
;
A
#
# COMPACT_ATOMS: atom_id res chain seq x y z
N MET A 1 -31.98 -64.14 1.29
CA MET A 1 -32.22 -64.14 2.75
C MET A 1 -32.02 -62.72 3.26
N ASN A 2 -33.02 -62.20 3.99
CA ASN A 2 -33.10 -60.93 4.74
C ASN A 2 -33.01 -59.65 3.89
N SER A 3 -34.04 -58.85 3.60
CA SER A 3 -35.26 -58.39 4.30
C SER A 3 -35.01 -57.65 5.62
N SER A 4 -34.95 -56.31 5.55
CA SER A 4 -35.30 -55.42 6.66
C SER A 4 -36.28 -54.35 6.18
N ARG A 5 -37.41 -54.31 6.88
CA ARG A 5 -38.57 -53.45 6.66
C ARG A 5 -38.35 -52.12 7.38
N GLY A 6 -38.57 -50.99 6.70
CA GLY A 6 -38.77 -49.68 7.31
C GLY A 6 -40.26 -49.34 7.30
N SER A 7 -40.87 -49.24 8.48
CA SER A 7 -42.27 -48.88 8.70
C SER A 7 -42.57 -47.39 8.40
N PRO A 8 -43.82 -47.03 8.06
CA PRO A 8 -44.20 -45.70 7.62
C PRO A 8 -44.43 -44.76 8.81
N ARG A 9 -43.88 -43.53 8.76
CA ARG A 9 -44.21 -42.49 9.73
C ARG A 9 -45.51 -41.79 9.32
N ARG A 10 -46.41 -41.74 10.31
CA ARG A 10 -47.75 -41.15 10.30
C ARG A 10 -47.77 -39.70 9.85
N ALA A 11 -48.72 -39.39 8.98
CA ALA A 11 -49.25 -38.05 8.80
C ALA A 11 -49.82 -37.52 10.12
N VAL A 12 -49.36 -36.34 10.54
CA VAL A 12 -49.92 -35.59 11.66
C VAL A 12 -50.67 -34.40 11.07
N SER A 13 -51.93 -34.31 11.47
CA SER A 13 -52.94 -33.31 11.13
C SER A 13 -52.43 -31.88 11.26
N SER A 14 -52.72 -31.08 10.24
CA SER A 14 -52.72 -29.61 10.27
C SER A 14 -53.55 -29.10 11.45
N HIS A 15 -52.92 -28.33 12.34
CA HIS A 15 -53.58 -27.37 13.19
C HIS A 15 -53.27 -26.00 12.63
N GLU A 16 -54.32 -25.32 12.15
CA GLU A 16 -54.30 -23.92 11.77
C GLU A 16 -53.90 -23.09 12.98
N ILE A 17 -52.66 -22.59 12.99
CA ILE A 17 -52.27 -21.49 13.86
C ILE A 17 -52.49 -20.22 13.05
N ASN A 18 -53.61 -19.57 13.36
CA ASN A 18 -53.98 -18.25 12.85
C ASN A 18 -53.02 -17.21 13.45
N LEU A 19 -51.85 -17.01 12.81
CA LEU A 19 -50.93 -15.93 13.12
C LEU A 19 -51.40 -14.69 12.37
N ASN A 20 -52.02 -13.78 13.12
CA ASN A 20 -52.26 -12.41 12.70
C ASN A 20 -50.98 -11.82 12.10
N ASN A 21 -50.98 -11.59 10.78
CA ASN A 21 -50.04 -10.73 10.07
C ASN A 21 -50.16 -9.30 10.62
N ARG A 22 -49.46 -9.01 11.71
CA ARG A 22 -49.06 -7.66 12.04
C ARG A 22 -47.67 -7.47 11.45
N SER A 23 -47.62 -6.79 10.31
CA SER A 23 -46.41 -6.19 9.77
C SER A 23 -45.65 -5.50 10.91
N LEU A 24 -44.43 -5.96 11.17
CA LEU A 24 -43.53 -5.31 12.12
C LEU A 24 -43.33 -3.83 11.69
N PRO A 25 -43.21 -2.87 12.63
CA PRO A 25 -43.04 -1.46 12.30
C PRO A 25 -41.77 -1.22 11.48
N ARG A 26 -41.83 -0.28 10.52
CA ARG A 26 -40.75 0.11 9.60
C ARG A 26 -39.68 0.98 10.30
N ALA A 27 -39.06 0.49 11.37
CA ALA A 27 -38.11 1.26 12.17
C ALA A 27 -36.95 1.86 11.36
N SER A 28 -36.48 1.17 10.31
CA SER A 28 -35.42 1.66 9.41
C SER A 28 -35.90 2.82 8.51
N LEU A 29 -37.02 2.68 7.80
CA LEU A 29 -37.60 3.77 6.99
C LEU A 29 -38.03 4.98 7.82
N ASP A 30 -38.57 4.76 9.02
CA ASP A 30 -38.96 5.84 9.92
C ASP A 30 -37.73 6.64 10.38
N ASN A 31 -36.60 5.96 10.67
CA ASN A 31 -35.31 6.61 10.95
C ASN A 31 -34.79 7.41 9.74
N ILE A 32 -34.88 6.87 8.52
CA ILE A 32 -34.51 7.59 7.30
C ILE A 32 -35.40 8.83 7.12
N MET A 33 -36.71 8.70 7.36
CA MET A 33 -37.68 9.79 7.25
C MET A 33 -37.43 10.90 8.28
N GLU A 34 -37.08 10.56 9.52
CA GLU A 34 -36.74 11.54 10.56
C GLU A 34 -35.41 12.25 10.28
N GLN A 35 -34.41 11.53 9.80
CA GLN A 35 -33.09 12.09 9.48
C GLN A 35 -33.12 12.99 8.23
N SER A 36 -33.99 12.67 7.25
CA SER A 36 -34.24 13.51 6.07
C SER A 36 -34.86 14.86 6.42
N ARG A 37 -35.57 14.96 7.57
CA ARG A 37 -36.13 16.24 8.05
C ARG A 37 -35.09 17.15 8.71
N ASN A 38 -33.92 16.61 9.08
CA ASN A 38 -32.87 17.31 9.83
C ASN A 38 -31.69 17.80 8.95
N VAL A 39 -31.78 17.68 7.63
CA VAL A 39 -30.81 18.30 6.71
C VAL A 39 -31.28 19.72 6.40
N GLU A 40 -31.09 20.64 7.35
CA GLU A 40 -31.09 22.06 7.02
C GLU A 40 -29.87 22.37 6.12
N SER A 41 -30.11 23.21 5.12
CA SER A 41 -29.17 23.71 4.12
C SER A 41 -27.78 24.05 4.68
N PRO A 42 -26.68 23.91 3.89
CA PRO A 42 -25.33 24.18 4.37
C PRO A 42 -25.21 25.58 4.99
N LEU A 43 -24.79 25.63 6.26
CA LEU A 43 -24.40 26.85 6.95
C LEU A 43 -23.34 27.60 6.13
N LYS A 44 -23.65 28.83 5.72
CA LYS A 44 -22.67 29.77 5.16
C LYS A 44 -21.64 30.07 6.25
N GLU A 45 -20.40 29.61 6.06
CA GLU A 45 -19.28 29.98 6.91
C GLU A 45 -19.06 31.50 6.87
N SER A 46 -19.00 32.10 8.06
CA SER A 46 -18.66 33.51 8.26
C SER A 46 -17.14 33.71 8.18
N GLY A 47 -16.68 34.53 7.24
CA GLY A 47 -15.27 34.93 7.11
C GLY A 47 -15.07 36.21 6.28
N THR A 48 -15.09 37.35 6.98
CA THR A 48 -14.48 38.68 6.73
C THR A 48 -14.04 39.15 5.33
N SER A 49 -14.65 40.27 4.90
CA SER A 49 -14.10 41.51 4.29
C SER A 49 -13.08 41.39 3.15
N TRP A 50 -13.41 41.89 1.96
CA TRP A 50 -12.94 43.17 1.35
C TRP A 50 -13.52 43.27 -0.07
N ASP A 51 -13.90 44.48 -0.45
CA ASP A 51 -14.86 44.83 -1.50
C ASP A 51 -14.47 44.47 -2.95
N ASN A 52 -15.46 44.05 -3.74
CA ASN A 52 -15.72 44.60 -5.08
C ASN A 52 -17.10 44.16 -5.61
N GLU A 53 -17.80 45.14 -6.17
CA GLU A 53 -19.19 45.15 -6.62
C GLU A 53 -19.62 43.89 -7.39
N LYS A 54 -20.55 43.12 -6.80
CA LYS A 54 -21.45 42.21 -7.52
C LYS A 54 -22.85 42.83 -7.54
N PRO A 55 -23.60 42.72 -8.65
CA PRO A 55 -24.98 43.21 -8.71
C PRO A 55 -25.83 42.47 -7.65
N PRO A 56 -26.92 43.07 -7.16
CA PRO A 56 -27.75 42.45 -6.13
C PRO A 56 -28.28 41.12 -6.69
N VAL A 57 -27.96 40.04 -5.99
CA VAL A 57 -28.59 38.74 -6.24
C VAL A 57 -30.06 38.93 -5.88
N ASP A 58 -30.91 38.81 -6.89
CA ASP A 58 -32.36 38.78 -6.75
C ASP A 58 -32.73 37.53 -5.93
N ASP A 59 -33.00 37.69 -4.64
CA ASP A 59 -33.60 36.66 -3.76
C ASP A 59 -35.08 36.47 -4.16
N SER A 60 -35.33 36.07 -5.41
CA SER A 60 -36.66 35.92 -6.00
C SER A 60 -37.26 34.51 -5.83
N GLU A 61 -36.82 33.72 -4.84
CA GLU A 61 -37.36 32.35 -4.66
C GLU A 61 -38.48 32.23 -3.62
N THR A 62 -38.80 33.28 -2.87
CA THR A 62 -39.93 33.25 -1.94
C THR A 62 -41.04 34.19 -2.36
N CYS A 63 -42.23 33.63 -2.57
CA CYS A 63 -43.41 34.39 -2.97
C CYS A 63 -43.71 35.47 -1.92
N PRO A 64 -43.78 36.76 -2.30
CA PRO A 64 -43.94 37.89 -1.36
C PRO A 64 -45.30 37.89 -0.63
N TYR A 65 -46.23 37.01 -1.04
CA TYR A 65 -47.54 36.84 -0.42
C TYR A 65 -47.65 35.59 0.48
N GLY A 66 -46.58 34.80 0.62
CA GLY A 66 -46.57 33.56 1.43
C GLY A 66 -47.50 32.44 0.92
N CYS A 67 -48.18 32.63 -0.21
CA CYS A 67 -49.17 31.68 -0.73
C CYS A 67 -48.57 30.54 -1.60
N CYS A 68 -47.28 30.62 -1.92
CA CYS A 68 -46.60 29.67 -2.80
C CYS A 68 -45.44 28.94 -2.10
N GLU A 69 -45.57 28.64 -0.81
CA GLU A 69 -44.62 27.79 -0.09
C GLU A 69 -44.73 26.34 -0.63
N LYS A 70 -44.06 26.09 -1.75
CA LYS A 70 -44.04 24.78 -2.40
C LYS A 70 -42.87 24.00 -1.83
N LYS A 71 -43.16 22.82 -1.28
CA LYS A 71 -42.11 21.85 -0.92
C LYS A 71 -41.24 21.59 -2.14
N ASN A 72 -39.93 21.47 -1.92
CA ASN A 72 -38.98 21.07 -2.95
C ASN A 72 -39.48 19.78 -3.63
N LEU A 73 -39.37 19.70 -4.96
CA LEU A 73 -39.82 18.54 -5.73
C LEU A 73 -39.20 17.23 -5.22
N GLY A 74 -37.91 17.25 -4.84
CA GLY A 74 -37.21 16.11 -4.24
C GLY A 74 -37.87 15.67 -2.93
N ASP A 75 -38.07 16.59 -1.99
CA ASP A 75 -38.74 16.30 -0.70
C ASP A 75 -40.17 15.80 -0.89
N PHE A 76 -40.87 16.35 -1.89
CA PHE A 76 -42.23 15.93 -2.21
C PHE A 76 -42.25 14.50 -2.77
N ILE A 77 -41.37 14.18 -3.72
CA ILE A 77 -41.24 12.84 -4.33
C ILE A 77 -40.79 11.81 -3.26
N LEU A 78 -39.83 12.17 -2.41
CA LEU A 78 -39.38 11.30 -1.33
C LEU A 78 -40.51 11.03 -0.33
N LYS A 79 -41.24 12.07 0.09
CA LYS A 79 -42.34 11.91 1.05
C LYS A 79 -43.53 11.14 0.45
N ARG A 80 -44.11 11.66 -0.63
CA ARG A 80 -45.34 11.12 -1.22
C ARG A 80 -45.09 9.85 -2.02
N GLY A 81 -43.98 9.79 -2.74
CA GLY A 81 -43.60 8.64 -3.56
C GLY A 81 -43.00 7.53 -2.72
N PHE A 82 -41.81 7.73 -2.17
CA PHE A 82 -41.07 6.64 -1.50
C PHE A 82 -41.71 6.17 -0.19
N PHE A 83 -41.99 7.08 0.75
CA PHE A 83 -42.51 6.67 2.07
C PHE A 83 -43.99 6.27 2.03
N GLU A 84 -44.82 7.06 1.33
CA GLU A 84 -46.27 6.83 1.28
C GLU A 84 -46.72 5.91 0.12
N GLY A 85 -45.85 5.62 -0.86
CA GLY A 85 -46.16 4.74 -1.99
C GLY A 85 -47.18 5.32 -2.99
N ALA A 86 -47.41 6.64 -2.97
CA ALA A 86 -48.45 7.24 -3.79
C ALA A 86 -48.08 7.20 -5.27
N CYS A 87 -48.96 6.61 -6.10
CA CYS A 87 -48.77 6.43 -7.55
C CYS A 87 -47.69 5.40 -7.92
N SER A 88 -47.35 4.47 -7.02
CA SER A 88 -46.47 3.35 -7.34
C SER A 88 -47.05 2.49 -8.46
N ASP A 89 -46.21 2.10 -9.41
CA ASP A 89 -46.53 1.24 -10.55
C ASP A 89 -45.79 -0.12 -10.50
N ILE A 90 -45.07 -0.37 -9.41
CA ILE A 90 -44.43 -1.65 -9.11
C ILE A 90 -44.29 -1.88 -7.60
N THR A 91 -44.42 -3.13 -7.17
CA THR A 91 -44.10 -3.58 -5.81
C THR A 91 -42.85 -4.44 -5.83
N ILE A 92 -41.80 -4.03 -5.11
CA ILE A 92 -40.61 -4.85 -4.89
C ILE A 92 -40.77 -5.59 -3.56
N LYS A 93 -40.53 -6.90 -3.55
CA LYS A 93 -40.54 -7.73 -2.34
C LYS A 93 -39.11 -8.11 -1.98
N ALA A 94 -38.66 -7.75 -0.79
CA ALA A 94 -37.32 -8.07 -0.30
C ALA A 94 -37.31 -8.08 1.23
N PHE A 95 -36.48 -8.90 1.88
CA PHE A 95 -36.38 -8.96 3.34
C PHE A 95 -37.73 -9.20 4.05
N ASN A 96 -38.61 -10.01 3.44
CA ASN A 96 -40.01 -10.21 3.90
C ASN A 96 -40.83 -8.91 4.02
N GLN A 97 -40.47 -7.89 3.24
CA GLN A 97 -41.18 -6.61 3.16
C GLN A 97 -41.62 -6.30 1.74
N GLU A 98 -42.69 -5.51 1.62
CA GLU A 98 -43.21 -5.02 0.35
C GLU A 98 -42.97 -3.51 0.23
N TYR A 99 -42.30 -3.11 -0.85
CA TYR A 99 -41.94 -1.73 -1.18
C TYR A 99 -42.73 -1.28 -2.41
N ASN A 100 -43.65 -0.32 -2.24
CA ASN A 100 -44.41 0.28 -3.34
C ASN A 100 -43.60 1.41 -3.97
N LEU A 101 -43.04 1.16 -5.15
CA LEU A 101 -42.03 2.00 -5.80
C LEU A 101 -42.44 2.40 -7.22
N HIS A 102 -41.59 3.19 -7.89
CA HIS A 102 -41.88 3.80 -9.19
C HIS A 102 -40.86 3.34 -10.22
N LYS A 103 -41.29 2.68 -11.30
CA LYS A 103 -40.42 2.18 -12.38
C LYS A 103 -39.54 3.29 -12.93
N LEU A 104 -40.09 4.49 -13.18
CA LEU A 104 -39.36 5.66 -13.68
C LEU A 104 -38.19 6.09 -12.77
N ILE A 105 -38.32 5.94 -11.45
CA ILE A 105 -37.28 6.32 -10.49
C ILE A 105 -36.26 5.19 -10.36
N LEU A 106 -36.74 3.95 -10.28
CA LEU A 106 -35.90 2.76 -10.20
C LEU A 106 -35.04 2.57 -11.46
N ASP A 107 -35.52 2.97 -12.64
CA ASP A 107 -34.82 2.95 -13.93
C ASP A 107 -33.48 3.71 -13.94
N ARG A 108 -33.20 4.52 -12.90
CA ARG A 108 -31.89 5.14 -12.67
C ARG A 108 -30.80 4.12 -12.28
N SER A 109 -31.17 2.95 -11.80
CA SER A 109 -30.28 1.82 -11.51
C SER A 109 -30.13 0.96 -12.76
N GLY A 110 -28.92 0.51 -13.07
CA GLY A 110 -28.68 -0.33 -14.26
C GLY A 110 -29.35 -1.70 -14.16
N TYR A 111 -29.48 -2.25 -12.94
CA TYR A 111 -30.24 -3.48 -12.67
C TYR A 111 -31.71 -3.30 -13.05
N PHE A 112 -32.38 -2.28 -12.51
CA PHE A 112 -33.81 -2.07 -12.76
C PHE A 112 -34.08 -1.60 -14.19
N ASN A 113 -33.18 -0.83 -14.79
CA ASN A 113 -33.26 -0.49 -16.21
C ASN A 113 -33.26 -1.75 -17.09
N SER A 114 -32.36 -2.68 -16.80
CA SER A 114 -32.29 -3.98 -17.49
C SER A 114 -33.52 -4.83 -17.22
N LEU A 115 -34.05 -4.80 -15.99
CA LEU A 115 -35.26 -5.53 -15.61
C LEU A 115 -36.50 -5.03 -16.35
N PHE A 116 -36.66 -3.71 -16.50
CA PHE A 116 -37.85 -3.10 -17.13
C PHE A 116 -37.73 -2.93 -18.64
N SER A 117 -36.52 -2.86 -19.19
CA SER A 117 -36.31 -2.66 -20.64
C SER A 117 -35.84 -3.93 -21.36
N GLY A 118 -35.46 -4.97 -20.61
CA GLY A 118 -34.95 -6.21 -21.14
C GLY A 118 -36.02 -7.14 -21.74
N PRO A 119 -35.58 -8.24 -22.38
CA PRO A 119 -36.50 -9.23 -23.00
C PRO A 119 -37.38 -9.98 -21.99
N TRP A 120 -37.08 -9.83 -20.69
CA TRP A 120 -37.80 -10.41 -19.56
C TRP A 120 -38.93 -9.50 -19.04
N ASN A 121 -39.05 -8.29 -19.58
CA ASN A 121 -40.11 -7.37 -19.18
C ASN A 121 -41.47 -7.89 -19.60
N ASP A 122 -42.27 -8.31 -18.63
CA ASP A 122 -43.69 -8.57 -18.80
C ASP A 122 -44.48 -7.37 -18.23
N PRO A 123 -45.18 -6.58 -19.09
CA PRO A 123 -45.96 -5.43 -18.65
C PRO A 123 -47.06 -5.77 -17.63
N SER A 124 -47.47 -7.04 -17.56
CA SER A 124 -48.47 -7.50 -16.59
C SER A 124 -47.91 -7.74 -15.19
N HIS A 125 -46.58 -7.83 -15.03
CA HIS A 125 -45.94 -8.00 -13.74
C HIS A 125 -45.84 -6.66 -13.00
N THR A 126 -46.69 -6.50 -11.99
CA THR A 126 -46.69 -5.35 -11.07
C THR A 126 -45.97 -5.64 -9.76
N SER A 127 -45.38 -6.83 -9.61
CA SER A 127 -44.64 -7.25 -8.43
C SER A 127 -43.38 -8.00 -8.85
N HIS A 128 -42.26 -7.75 -8.16
CA HIS A 128 -40.99 -8.45 -8.36
C HIS A 128 -40.33 -8.78 -7.01
N GLU A 129 -39.81 -10.00 -6.86
CA GLU A 129 -39.14 -10.44 -5.64
C GLU A 129 -37.62 -10.41 -5.82
N LEU A 130 -36.92 -9.85 -4.84
CA LEU A 130 -35.47 -9.84 -4.74
C LEU A 130 -35.06 -10.68 -3.54
N ILE A 131 -34.19 -11.66 -3.80
CA ILE A 131 -33.66 -12.60 -2.82
C ILE A 131 -32.15 -12.36 -2.74
N PHE A 132 -31.63 -12.22 -1.52
CA PHE A 132 -30.24 -11.85 -1.23
C PHE A 132 -29.50 -12.91 -0.40
N ASP A 133 -30.00 -14.15 -0.39
CA ASP A 133 -29.51 -15.21 0.49
C ASP A 133 -28.04 -15.61 0.24
N ASP A 134 -27.51 -15.29 -0.94
CA ASP A 134 -26.14 -15.59 -1.34
C ASP A 134 -25.11 -14.51 -0.92
N ASP A 135 -25.54 -13.38 -0.37
CA ASP A 135 -24.66 -12.28 0.06
C ASP A 135 -25.13 -11.62 1.35
N GLU A 136 -24.51 -12.03 2.46
CA GLU A 136 -24.81 -11.53 3.82
C GLU A 136 -24.55 -10.02 4.00
N ASN A 137 -23.78 -9.40 3.10
CA ASN A 137 -23.47 -7.97 3.20
C ASN A 137 -24.62 -7.10 2.71
N ILE A 138 -25.56 -7.64 1.92
CA ILE A 138 -26.74 -6.92 1.45
C ILE A 138 -27.80 -6.93 2.56
N THR A 139 -27.81 -5.88 3.39
CA THR A 139 -28.77 -5.74 4.49
C THR A 139 -29.98 -4.91 4.10
N GLN A 140 -31.09 -5.08 4.84
CA GLN A 140 -32.31 -4.31 4.62
C GLN A 140 -32.07 -2.80 4.70
N GLU A 141 -31.30 -2.34 5.69
CA GLU A 141 -31.00 -0.90 5.88
C GLU A 141 -30.23 -0.34 4.69
N SER A 142 -29.20 -1.05 4.23
CA SER A 142 -28.41 -0.62 3.07
C SER A 142 -29.24 -0.60 1.78
N PHE A 143 -30.13 -1.57 1.60
CA PHE A 143 -31.08 -1.61 0.50
C PHE A 143 -32.02 -0.40 0.52
N GLU A 144 -32.64 -0.11 1.66
CA GLU A 144 -33.53 1.04 1.81
C GLU A 144 -32.81 2.38 1.56
N LEU A 145 -31.57 2.53 2.03
CA LEU A 145 -30.72 3.69 1.74
C LEU A 145 -30.40 3.81 0.25
N ALA A 146 -30.06 2.70 -0.42
CA ALA A 146 -29.77 2.68 -1.84
C ALA A 146 -31.01 3.02 -2.68
N ILE A 147 -32.18 2.50 -2.32
CA ILE A 147 -33.44 2.90 -2.97
C ILE A 147 -33.73 4.38 -2.70
N ALA A 148 -33.59 4.86 -1.46
CA ALA A 148 -33.77 6.28 -1.14
C ALA A 148 -32.83 7.19 -1.98
N ARG A 149 -31.62 6.72 -2.30
CA ARG A 149 -30.69 7.39 -3.21
C ARG A 149 -31.27 7.61 -4.60
N LEU A 150 -31.96 6.62 -5.15
CA LEU A 150 -32.64 6.73 -6.45
C LEU A 150 -33.75 7.80 -6.41
N TYR A 151 -34.38 8.01 -5.26
CA TYR A 151 -35.36 9.08 -5.02
C TYR A 151 -34.71 10.45 -4.70
N GLY A 152 -33.39 10.55 -4.75
CA GLY A 152 -32.64 11.80 -4.51
C GLY A 152 -32.35 12.11 -3.05
N ALA A 153 -32.61 11.17 -2.13
CA ALA A 153 -32.25 11.33 -0.72
C ALA A 153 -30.80 10.87 -0.48
N VAL A 154 -30.03 11.71 0.22
CA VAL A 154 -28.64 11.43 0.59
C VAL A 154 -28.53 11.52 2.10
N ASN A 155 -28.08 10.46 2.75
CA ASN A 155 -27.92 10.44 4.19
C ASN A 155 -26.51 10.02 4.59
N PRO A 156 -25.50 10.91 4.46
CA PRO A 156 -24.10 10.54 4.62
C PRO A 156 -23.80 9.96 6.01
N LYS A 157 -24.45 10.47 7.06
CA LYS A 157 -24.21 10.01 8.44
C LYS A 157 -24.57 8.53 8.61
N THR A 158 -25.69 8.11 8.04
CA THR A 158 -26.18 6.73 8.13
C THR A 158 -25.50 5.84 7.10
N GLU A 159 -25.29 6.33 5.87
CA GLU A 159 -24.54 5.62 4.83
C GLU A 159 -23.12 5.23 5.31
N ILE A 160 -22.42 6.11 6.03
CA ILE A 160 -21.09 5.82 6.60
C ILE A 160 -21.13 4.63 7.60
N GLN A 161 -22.21 4.48 8.36
CA GLN A 161 -22.35 3.36 9.31
C GLN A 161 -22.51 2.01 8.60
N HIS A 162 -23.00 2.02 7.35
CA HIS A 162 -23.26 0.83 6.55
C HIS A 162 -22.35 0.72 5.32
N THR A 163 -21.19 1.38 5.32
CA THR A 163 -20.36 1.56 4.12
C THR A 163 -20.05 0.25 3.36
N LEU A 164 -19.78 -0.85 4.05
CA LEU A 164 -19.52 -2.15 3.41
C LEU A 164 -20.77 -2.69 2.70
N SER A 165 -21.92 -2.68 3.38
CA SER A 165 -23.21 -3.08 2.81
C SER A 165 -23.66 -2.17 1.69
N MET A 166 -23.33 -0.87 1.75
CA MET A 166 -23.59 0.09 0.66
C MET A 166 -22.81 -0.29 -0.61
N ILE A 167 -21.58 -0.81 -0.51
CA ILE A 167 -20.84 -1.35 -1.66
C ILE A 167 -21.58 -2.57 -2.22
N ALA A 168 -21.93 -3.53 -1.37
CA ALA A 168 -22.58 -4.77 -1.80
C ALA A 168 -23.89 -4.51 -2.54
N VAL A 169 -24.81 -3.74 -1.92
CA VAL A 169 -26.10 -3.44 -2.52
C VAL A 169 -26.00 -2.50 -3.71
N GLY A 170 -25.06 -1.54 -3.69
CA GLY A 170 -24.79 -0.64 -4.81
C GLY A 170 -24.24 -1.40 -6.02
N GLN A 171 -23.41 -2.41 -5.79
CA GLN A 171 -22.89 -3.27 -6.85
C GLN A 171 -24.00 -4.19 -7.41
N TYR A 172 -24.83 -4.78 -6.54
CA TYR A 172 -25.95 -5.62 -6.95
C TYR A 172 -26.99 -4.85 -7.78
N LEU A 173 -27.41 -3.69 -7.28
CA LEU A 173 -28.42 -2.84 -7.95
C LEU A 173 -27.83 -2.01 -9.09
N ASP A 174 -26.52 -2.09 -9.36
CA ASP A 174 -25.81 -1.26 -10.34
C ASP A 174 -26.12 0.24 -10.16
N ILE A 175 -25.73 0.77 -9.00
CA ILE A 175 -25.83 2.18 -8.60
C ILE A 175 -24.40 2.70 -8.36
N PRO A 176 -23.65 3.10 -9.42
CA PRO A 176 -22.22 3.41 -9.33
C PRO A 176 -21.89 4.52 -8.34
N GLU A 177 -22.75 5.53 -8.18
CA GLU A 177 -22.54 6.64 -7.25
C GLU A 177 -22.50 6.18 -5.79
N VAL A 178 -23.30 5.18 -5.43
CA VAL A 178 -23.32 4.59 -4.08
C VAL A 178 -22.02 3.82 -3.85
N VAL A 179 -21.62 2.98 -4.81
CA VAL A 179 -20.38 2.20 -4.74
C VAL A 179 -19.16 3.13 -4.62
N CYS A 180 -19.09 4.17 -5.47
CA CYS A 180 -17.99 5.14 -5.44
C CYS A 180 -17.92 5.90 -4.12
N SER A 181 -19.03 6.45 -3.64
CA SER A 181 -19.09 7.20 -2.37
C SER A 181 -18.70 6.32 -1.19
N ALA A 182 -19.20 5.09 -1.13
CA ALA A 182 -18.87 4.15 -0.07
C ALA A 182 -17.38 3.73 -0.10
N THR A 183 -16.85 3.45 -1.29
CA THR A 183 -15.42 3.13 -1.47
C THR A 183 -14.52 4.30 -1.05
N ASP A 184 -14.88 5.53 -1.41
CA ASP A 184 -14.15 6.73 -0.99
C ASP A 184 -14.14 6.88 0.54
N CYS A 185 -15.27 6.63 1.21
CA CYS A 185 -15.34 6.63 2.67
C CYS A 185 -14.37 5.61 3.29
N ILE A 186 -14.32 4.37 2.77
CA ILE A 186 -13.41 3.33 3.27
C ILE A 186 -11.95 3.73 3.03
N VAL A 187 -11.58 4.12 1.81
CA VAL A 187 -10.20 4.44 1.45
C VAL A 187 -9.67 5.63 2.25
N ASN A 188 -10.50 6.66 2.47
CA ASN A 188 -10.11 7.84 3.27
C ASN A 188 -10.00 7.53 4.77
N ALA A 189 -10.74 6.55 5.27
CA ALA A 189 -10.70 6.12 6.67
C ALA A 189 -9.61 5.06 6.97
N LEU A 190 -8.89 4.58 5.95
CA LEU A 190 -8.00 3.43 6.08
C LEU A 190 -6.82 3.68 7.04
N ASP A 191 -6.70 2.83 8.05
CA ASP A 191 -5.62 2.82 9.03
C ASP A 191 -5.32 1.40 9.55
N PHE A 192 -4.29 1.26 10.39
CA PHE A 192 -3.88 -0.04 10.94
C PHE A 192 -4.87 -0.67 11.93
N ASN A 193 -5.92 0.02 12.35
CA ASN A 193 -6.95 -0.53 13.23
C ASN A 193 -8.13 -1.11 12.43
N ASN A 194 -8.32 -0.69 11.17
CA ASN A 194 -9.45 -1.12 10.34
C ASN A 194 -9.04 -1.81 9.03
N ILE A 195 -7.75 -1.77 8.66
CA ILE A 195 -7.25 -2.34 7.40
C ILE A 195 -7.58 -3.82 7.25
N GLY A 196 -7.45 -4.62 8.31
CA GLY A 196 -7.76 -6.05 8.27
C GLY A 196 -9.23 -6.32 7.93
N ARG A 197 -10.15 -5.64 8.61
CA ARG A 197 -11.59 -5.70 8.31
C ARG A 197 -11.90 -5.39 6.85
N PHE A 198 -11.34 -4.29 6.32
CA PHE A 198 -11.64 -3.85 4.95
C PHE A 198 -10.98 -4.72 3.88
N THR A 199 -9.76 -5.19 4.12
CA THR A 199 -9.07 -6.08 3.18
C THR A 199 -9.71 -7.46 3.14
N THR A 200 -10.06 -8.04 4.29
CA THR A 200 -10.81 -9.31 4.37
C THR A 200 -12.17 -9.21 3.67
N PHE A 201 -12.92 -8.12 3.89
CA PHE A 201 -14.16 -7.86 3.15
C PHE A 201 -13.93 -7.81 1.64
N ALA A 202 -12.89 -7.09 1.18
CA ALA A 202 -12.63 -6.91 -0.24
C ALA A 202 -12.21 -8.21 -0.94
N VAL A 203 -11.37 -9.02 -0.28
CA VAL A 203 -10.87 -10.30 -0.79
C VAL A 203 -11.97 -11.36 -0.84
N ASN A 204 -12.76 -11.50 0.22
CA ASN A 204 -13.73 -12.60 0.32
C ASN A 204 -14.94 -12.42 -0.59
N ASN A 205 -15.37 -11.17 -0.83
CA ASN A 205 -16.61 -10.90 -1.56
C ASN A 205 -16.39 -10.44 -3.02
N ASN A 206 -15.23 -9.86 -3.34
CA ASN A 206 -14.85 -9.43 -4.68
C ASN A 206 -15.93 -8.60 -5.44
N TYR A 207 -16.30 -7.43 -4.91
CA TYR A 207 -17.20 -6.47 -5.55
C TYR A 207 -16.53 -5.67 -6.69
N GLY A 208 -15.68 -6.33 -7.49
CA GLY A 208 -14.97 -5.75 -8.64
C GLY A 208 -14.08 -4.56 -8.27
N LYS A 209 -14.19 -3.46 -9.02
CA LYS A 209 -13.31 -2.28 -8.89
C LYS A 209 -13.30 -1.64 -7.49
N ALA A 210 -14.40 -1.79 -6.74
CA ALA A 210 -14.46 -1.32 -5.35
C ALA A 210 -13.49 -2.13 -4.47
N SER A 211 -13.58 -3.46 -4.53
CA SER A 211 -12.65 -4.37 -3.84
C SER A 211 -11.20 -4.13 -4.26
N GLU A 212 -10.94 -4.04 -5.57
CA GLU A 212 -9.59 -3.76 -6.10
C GLU A 212 -9.02 -2.47 -5.52
N ARG A 213 -9.81 -1.39 -5.51
CA ARG A 213 -9.37 -0.09 -5.01
C ARG A 213 -9.12 -0.09 -3.50
N ILE A 214 -9.90 -0.83 -2.72
CA ILE A 214 -9.66 -1.02 -1.27
C ILE A 214 -8.34 -1.76 -1.05
N ILE A 215 -8.13 -2.87 -1.76
CA ILE A 215 -6.90 -3.69 -1.67
C ILE A 215 -5.67 -2.88 -2.09
N ASP A 216 -5.73 -2.17 -3.21
CA ASP A 216 -4.61 -1.34 -3.70
C ASP A 216 -4.26 -0.20 -2.74
N SER A 217 -5.27 0.39 -2.11
CA SER A 217 -5.08 1.43 -1.10
C SER A 217 -4.44 0.86 0.17
N ALA A 218 -4.86 -0.33 0.59
CA ALA A 218 -4.27 -1.06 1.70
C ALA A 218 -2.81 -1.43 1.45
N LYS A 219 -2.50 -1.98 0.26
CA LYS A 219 -1.12 -2.25 -0.18
C LYS A 219 -0.25 -1.01 -0.09
N GLY A 220 -0.74 0.15 -0.55
CA GLY A 220 0.00 1.41 -0.45
C GLY A 220 0.31 1.85 0.98
N LEU A 221 -0.67 1.74 1.88
CA LEU A 221 -0.48 2.04 3.31
C LEU A 221 0.52 1.07 3.96
N LEU A 222 0.40 -0.24 3.69
CA LEU A 222 1.29 -1.26 4.23
C LEU A 222 2.71 -1.14 3.67
N CYS A 223 2.86 -0.82 2.38
CA CYS A 223 4.15 -0.52 1.78
C CYS A 223 4.86 0.64 2.50
N ALA A 224 4.14 1.72 2.80
CA ALA A 224 4.72 2.91 3.40
C ALA A 224 5.04 2.74 4.89
N ASP A 225 4.15 2.11 5.65
CA ASP A 225 4.14 2.17 7.12
C ASP A 225 4.16 0.79 7.80
N GLY A 226 3.93 -0.30 7.07
CA GLY A 226 3.60 -1.60 7.65
C GLY A 226 4.69 -2.20 8.55
N TRP A 227 5.96 -2.11 8.15
CA TRP A 227 7.07 -2.62 8.95
C TRP A 227 7.20 -1.91 10.31
N GLN A 228 6.88 -0.61 10.36
CA GLN A 228 7.04 0.21 11.58
C GLN A 228 5.91 0.00 12.59
N ASN A 229 4.78 -0.57 12.18
CA ASN A 229 3.59 -0.73 13.01
C ASN A 229 3.58 -2.05 13.82
N GLY A 230 4.63 -2.87 13.70
CA GLY A 230 4.75 -4.15 14.40
C GLY A 230 3.91 -5.26 13.75
N LEU A 231 4.13 -6.50 14.19
CA LEU A 231 3.52 -7.69 13.59
C LEU A 231 2.02 -7.83 13.89
N GLU A 232 1.58 -7.42 15.08
CA GLU A 232 0.17 -7.56 15.52
C GLU A 232 -0.82 -6.87 14.58
N LYS A 233 -0.40 -5.76 13.96
CA LYS A 233 -1.24 -5.02 13.01
C LYS A 233 -1.45 -5.74 11.68
N TRP A 234 -0.81 -6.88 11.47
CA TRP A 234 -0.96 -7.71 10.27
C TRP A 234 -1.90 -8.89 10.48
N ASP A 235 -2.34 -9.19 11.71
CA ASP A 235 -3.12 -10.39 12.04
C ASP A 235 -4.41 -10.52 11.23
N ASP A 236 -5.14 -9.44 11.04
CA ASP A 236 -6.43 -9.50 10.35
C ASP A 236 -6.30 -9.31 8.82
N ILE A 237 -5.06 -9.25 8.28
CA ILE A 237 -4.79 -8.98 6.87
C ILE A 237 -4.61 -10.31 6.10
N PRO A 238 -5.34 -10.55 4.99
CA PRO A 238 -5.18 -11.76 4.18
C PRO A 238 -3.73 -12.00 3.71
N ASN A 239 -3.24 -13.25 3.81
CA ASN A 239 -1.86 -13.60 3.51
C ASN A 239 -1.44 -13.25 2.07
N SER A 240 -2.36 -13.33 1.10
CA SER A 240 -2.13 -12.90 -0.28
C SER A 240 -1.74 -11.42 -0.40
N ILE A 241 -2.31 -10.56 0.44
CA ILE A 241 -1.96 -9.12 0.50
C ILE A 241 -0.63 -8.94 1.21
N ILE A 242 -0.40 -9.67 2.31
CA ILE A 242 0.87 -9.62 3.04
C ILE A 242 2.02 -10.03 2.12
N ALA A 243 1.93 -11.18 1.47
CA ALA A 243 2.90 -11.72 0.53
C ALA A 243 3.22 -10.72 -0.59
N TYR A 244 2.18 -10.09 -1.18
CA TYR A 244 2.37 -9.04 -2.17
C TYR A 244 3.21 -7.89 -1.59
N VAL A 245 2.82 -7.34 -0.43
CA VAL A 245 3.47 -6.16 0.13
C VAL A 245 4.91 -6.45 0.53
N VAL A 246 5.17 -7.53 1.28
CA VAL A 246 6.52 -7.82 1.80
C VAL A 246 7.51 -8.21 0.70
N GLY A 247 7.02 -8.68 -0.46
CA GLY A 247 7.82 -8.92 -1.65
C GLY A 247 8.05 -7.68 -2.52
N HIS A 248 7.24 -6.63 -2.36
CA HIS A 248 7.24 -5.46 -3.24
C HIS A 248 8.47 -4.54 -2.99
N ASP A 249 8.98 -3.94 -4.07
CA ASP A 249 10.14 -3.04 -4.03
C ASP A 249 9.90 -1.76 -3.23
N ALA A 250 8.65 -1.30 -3.23
CA ALA A 250 8.21 -0.12 -2.49
C ALA A 250 7.83 -0.40 -1.02
N PHE A 251 8.10 -1.59 -0.48
CA PHE A 251 7.91 -1.86 0.95
C PHE A 251 9.04 -1.23 1.77
N PHE A 252 8.67 -0.38 2.71
CA PHE A 252 9.58 0.32 3.61
C PHE A 252 10.13 -0.65 4.66
N VAL A 253 11.30 -1.21 4.37
CA VAL A 253 12.08 -2.07 5.26
C VAL A 253 13.58 -1.74 5.12
N PRO A 254 14.36 -1.68 6.21
CA PRO A 254 15.71 -1.12 6.17
C PRO A 254 16.68 -1.82 5.20
N SER A 255 16.65 -3.14 5.13
CA SER A 255 17.42 -3.95 4.19
C SER A 255 16.73 -5.29 3.91
N GLU A 256 17.29 -6.07 2.99
CA GLU A 256 16.82 -7.43 2.71
C GLU A 256 16.95 -8.37 3.91
N TRP A 257 17.91 -8.13 4.83
CA TRP A 257 18.01 -8.92 6.06
C TRP A 257 16.77 -8.70 6.93
N GLU A 258 16.42 -7.45 7.23
CA GLU A 258 15.21 -7.17 7.99
C GLU A 258 13.94 -7.61 7.25
N ARG A 259 13.93 -7.58 5.90
CA ARG A 259 12.82 -8.11 5.09
C ARG A 259 12.63 -9.61 5.33
N ALA A 260 13.71 -10.40 5.22
CA ALA A 260 13.66 -11.84 5.44
C ALA A 260 13.17 -12.17 6.86
N ILE A 261 13.76 -11.54 7.88
CA ILE A 261 13.39 -11.77 9.28
C ILE A 261 11.93 -11.37 9.53
N PHE A 262 11.47 -10.25 8.97
CA PHE A 262 10.08 -9.80 9.12
C PHE A 262 9.09 -10.81 8.53
N ILE A 263 9.36 -11.34 7.33
CA ILE A 263 8.52 -12.38 6.71
C ILE A 263 8.52 -13.66 7.55
N MET A 264 9.69 -14.11 8.03
CA MET A 264 9.78 -15.31 8.88
C MET A 264 8.98 -15.15 10.18
N LYS A 265 9.03 -13.98 10.82
CA LYS A 265 8.26 -13.72 12.02
C LYS A 265 6.76 -13.60 11.76
N LEU A 266 6.35 -13.12 10.58
CA LEU A 266 4.94 -13.17 10.15
C LEU A 266 4.47 -14.63 10.00
N ILE A 267 5.29 -15.50 9.39
CA ILE A 267 5.00 -16.94 9.27
C ILE A 267 4.87 -17.58 10.66
N GLU A 268 5.84 -17.38 11.56
CA GLU A 268 5.80 -17.91 12.93
C GLU A 268 4.56 -17.41 13.69
N ARG A 269 4.23 -16.13 13.54
CA ARG A 269 3.05 -15.52 14.18
C ARG A 269 1.76 -16.16 13.68
N ARG A 270 1.61 -16.36 12.37
CA ARG A 270 0.44 -17.03 11.78
C ARG A 270 0.28 -18.45 12.29
N GLN A 271 1.36 -19.23 12.26
CA GLN A 271 1.38 -20.59 12.81
C GLN A 271 1.03 -20.64 14.30
N THR A 272 1.34 -19.58 15.05
CA THR A 272 0.98 -19.48 16.47
C THR A 272 -0.50 -19.19 16.66
N LEU A 273 -1.06 -18.23 15.91
CA LEU A 273 -2.49 -17.90 15.94
C LEU A 273 -3.37 -19.07 15.47
N GLU A 274 -2.93 -19.80 14.45
CA GLU A 274 -3.59 -21.01 13.97
C GLU A 274 -3.62 -22.09 15.05
N ARG A 275 -2.51 -22.33 15.76
CA ARG A 275 -2.46 -23.29 16.89
C ARG A 275 -3.36 -22.89 18.06
N GLU A 276 -3.46 -21.60 18.36
CA GLU A 276 -4.37 -21.11 19.40
C GLU A 276 -5.84 -21.28 19.00
N SER A 277 -6.15 -21.18 17.70
CA SER A 277 -7.50 -21.31 17.15
C SER A 277 -7.93 -22.78 16.96
N THR A 278 -7.02 -23.65 16.52
CA THR A 278 -7.25 -25.08 16.20
C THR A 278 -7.24 -26.01 17.41
N ALA A 279 -7.14 -25.47 18.63
CA ALA A 279 -7.51 -26.20 19.84
C ALA A 279 -9.00 -26.66 19.85
N SER A 280 -9.77 -26.29 18.82
CA SER A 280 -11.11 -26.80 18.53
C SER A 280 -11.28 -27.10 17.03
N VAL A 281 -11.04 -28.37 16.64
CA VAL A 281 -11.30 -29.01 15.32
C VAL A 281 -10.23 -28.74 14.25
N VAL A 282 -9.69 -29.81 13.66
CA VAL A 282 -8.67 -29.82 12.60
C VAL A 282 -9.36 -30.07 11.26
N SER A 283 -9.19 -29.18 10.28
CA SER A 283 -9.55 -29.44 8.88
C SER A 283 -8.31 -29.42 7.98
N GLU A 284 -8.27 -30.30 6.98
CA GLU A 284 -7.12 -30.54 6.09
C GLU A 284 -6.87 -29.41 5.06
N ASP A 285 -7.68 -28.33 5.08
CA ASP A 285 -7.62 -27.20 4.15
C ASP A 285 -6.80 -25.99 4.72
N GLU A 286 -6.24 -26.11 5.93
CA GLU A 286 -5.63 -24.99 6.68
C GLU A 286 -4.17 -24.66 6.27
N ASP A 287 -3.46 -25.57 5.61
CA ASP A 287 -2.05 -25.38 5.21
C ASP A 287 -1.86 -24.53 3.93
N GLU A 288 -2.90 -24.34 3.10
CA GLU A 288 -2.80 -23.58 1.83
C GLU A 288 -2.61 -22.06 2.04
N ASP A 289 -2.94 -21.52 3.21
CA ASP A 289 -2.94 -20.06 3.44
C ASP A 289 -1.51 -19.48 3.61
N LEU A 290 -0.56 -20.26 4.13
CA LEU A 290 0.83 -19.82 4.36
C LEU A 290 1.75 -19.97 3.17
N ASP A 291 1.37 -20.76 2.17
CA ASP A 291 2.20 -21.01 0.98
C ASP A 291 2.59 -19.70 0.27
N SER A 292 1.70 -18.71 0.28
CA SER A 292 1.98 -17.37 -0.28
C SER A 292 3.13 -16.65 0.44
N LEU A 293 3.24 -16.77 1.77
CA LEU A 293 4.30 -16.17 2.57
C LEU A 293 5.62 -16.92 2.38
N PHE A 294 5.59 -18.25 2.39
CA PHE A 294 6.77 -19.08 2.10
C PHE A 294 7.30 -18.82 0.69
N HIS A 295 6.40 -18.74 -0.29
CA HIS A 295 6.74 -18.38 -1.65
C HIS A 295 7.41 -17.01 -1.70
N SER A 296 6.81 -15.98 -1.08
CA SER A 296 7.40 -14.64 -1.03
C SER A 296 8.78 -14.63 -0.37
N LEU A 297 8.99 -15.39 0.71
CA LEU A 297 10.29 -15.51 1.37
C LEU A 297 11.34 -16.08 0.41
N ASN A 298 10.98 -17.12 -0.35
CA ASN A 298 11.91 -17.84 -1.20
C ASN A 298 12.13 -17.22 -2.59
N THR A 299 11.22 -16.37 -3.08
CA THR A 299 11.31 -15.80 -4.45
C THR A 299 11.46 -14.29 -4.49
N LYS A 300 11.03 -13.55 -3.46
CA LYS A 300 10.98 -12.07 -3.50
C LYS A 300 12.04 -11.37 -2.65
N VAL A 301 12.87 -12.09 -1.90
CA VAL A 301 13.99 -11.51 -1.13
C VAL A 301 15.29 -11.62 -1.94
N HIS A 302 16.03 -10.53 -2.07
CA HIS A 302 17.27 -10.45 -2.85
C HIS A 302 18.49 -10.84 -2.00
N TYR A 303 18.55 -12.11 -1.59
CA TYR A 303 19.59 -12.66 -0.71
C TYR A 303 21.04 -12.45 -1.21
N CYS A 304 21.26 -12.26 -2.52
CA CYS A 304 22.61 -12.10 -3.09
C CYS A 304 23.36 -10.85 -2.58
N HIS A 305 22.66 -9.92 -1.93
CA HIS A 305 23.22 -8.72 -1.31
C HIS A 305 23.53 -8.87 0.18
N MET A 306 23.30 -10.06 0.76
CA MET A 306 23.67 -10.38 2.14
C MET A 306 25.09 -10.94 2.23
N SER A 307 25.71 -10.82 3.40
CA SER A 307 27.02 -11.45 3.65
C SER A 307 26.89 -12.98 3.73
N ALA A 308 28.00 -13.69 3.48
CA ALA A 308 28.02 -15.15 3.64
C ALA A 308 27.65 -15.60 5.06
N GLU A 309 28.01 -14.82 6.09
CA GLU A 309 27.62 -15.06 7.47
C GLU A 309 26.11 -14.92 7.68
N GLN A 310 25.49 -13.91 7.07
CA GLN A 310 24.03 -13.74 7.11
C GLN A 310 23.33 -14.91 6.41
N LEU A 311 23.80 -15.32 5.24
CA LEU A 311 23.24 -16.48 4.53
C LEU A 311 23.36 -17.77 5.35
N HIS A 312 24.51 -17.99 5.99
CA HIS A 312 24.70 -19.16 6.86
C HIS A 312 23.77 -19.14 8.08
N LYS A 313 23.55 -17.98 8.70
CA LYS A 313 22.56 -17.82 9.78
C LYS A 313 21.16 -18.15 9.30
N LEU A 314 20.79 -17.73 8.08
CA LEU A 314 19.46 -17.99 7.52
C LEU A 314 19.18 -19.48 7.28
N GLU A 315 20.20 -20.27 6.94
CA GLU A 315 20.10 -21.71 6.73
C GLU A 315 19.68 -22.47 8.01
N ALA A 316 19.93 -21.91 9.19
CA ALA A 316 19.61 -22.53 10.47
C ALA A 316 18.13 -22.46 10.86
N PHE A 317 17.33 -21.63 10.20
CA PHE A 317 15.93 -21.44 10.58
C PHE A 317 14.99 -22.44 9.93
N THR A 318 14.19 -23.10 10.75
CA THR A 318 13.22 -24.11 10.34
C THR A 318 11.81 -23.76 10.84
N ASP A 319 10.79 -24.30 10.19
CA ASP A 319 9.42 -24.30 10.68
C ASP A 319 9.23 -25.26 11.88
N ASN A 320 8.00 -25.32 12.40
CA ASN A 320 7.61 -26.21 13.49
C ASN A 320 7.77 -27.71 13.15
N SER A 321 7.87 -28.06 11.87
CA SER A 321 8.09 -29.43 11.39
C SER A 321 9.58 -29.75 11.22
N GLY A 322 10.48 -28.79 11.47
CA GLY A 322 11.91 -28.92 11.25
C GLY A 322 12.33 -28.81 9.79
N LYS A 323 11.44 -28.38 8.89
CA LYS A 323 11.76 -28.10 7.49
C LYS A 323 12.37 -26.69 7.39
N PRO A 324 13.41 -26.45 6.57
CA PRO A 324 13.97 -25.12 6.37
C PRO A 324 12.89 -24.12 5.92
N LEU A 325 12.85 -22.94 6.54
CA LEU A 325 11.95 -21.84 6.11
C LEU A 325 12.35 -21.33 4.72
N ILE A 326 13.65 -21.33 4.45
CA ILE A 326 14.24 -20.94 3.16
C ILE A 326 14.87 -22.19 2.54
N ASP A 327 14.56 -22.46 1.28
CA ASP A 327 15.16 -23.57 0.55
C ASP A 327 16.69 -23.36 0.46
N PRO A 328 17.52 -24.34 0.87
CA PRO A 328 18.97 -24.21 0.81
C PRO A 328 19.51 -23.88 -0.59
N SER A 329 18.81 -24.28 -1.66
CA SER A 329 19.18 -23.92 -3.03
C SER A 329 19.07 -22.42 -3.30
N VAL A 330 18.10 -21.72 -2.69
CA VAL A 330 17.93 -20.26 -2.81
C VAL A 330 19.14 -19.54 -2.22
N LEU A 331 19.58 -19.92 -1.02
CA LEU A 331 20.75 -19.33 -0.36
C LEU A 331 22.06 -19.62 -1.11
N ARG A 332 22.22 -20.84 -1.64
CA ARG A 332 23.38 -21.21 -2.47
C ARG A 332 23.41 -20.44 -3.79
N ASN A 333 22.28 -20.29 -4.45
CA ASN A 333 22.15 -19.48 -5.66
C ASN A 333 22.45 -18.01 -5.38
N ALA A 334 21.99 -17.48 -4.25
CA ALA A 334 22.30 -16.12 -3.81
C ALA A 334 23.80 -15.89 -3.62
N LEU A 335 24.50 -16.83 -2.98
CA LEU A 335 25.96 -16.78 -2.84
C LEU A 335 26.66 -16.83 -4.20
N TRP A 336 26.19 -17.68 -5.11
CA TRP A 336 26.71 -17.75 -6.48
C TRP A 336 26.54 -16.44 -7.25
N LEU A 337 25.36 -15.82 -7.17
CA LEU A 337 25.09 -14.51 -7.79
C LEU A 337 26.01 -13.42 -7.21
N SER A 338 26.23 -13.41 -5.90
CA SER A 338 27.14 -12.49 -5.22
C SER A 338 28.58 -12.62 -5.73
N ILE A 339 29.08 -13.86 -5.85
CA ILE A 339 30.42 -14.16 -6.38
C ILE A 339 30.53 -13.79 -7.87
N SER A 340 29.46 -14.05 -8.64
CA SER A 340 29.41 -13.69 -10.07
C SER A 340 29.51 -12.17 -10.27
N LEU A 341 28.76 -11.39 -9.48
CA LEU A 341 28.83 -9.93 -9.49
C LEU A 341 30.22 -9.44 -9.06
N HIS A 342 30.77 -9.99 -7.98
CA HIS A 342 32.14 -9.72 -7.54
C HIS A 342 33.15 -9.92 -8.68
N LYS A 343 33.12 -11.09 -9.32
CA LYS A 343 34.03 -11.43 -10.42
C LYS A 343 33.88 -10.44 -11.57
N LYS A 344 32.65 -10.10 -11.95
CA LYS A 344 32.35 -9.12 -13.00
C LYS A 344 32.97 -7.76 -12.70
N VAL A 345 32.79 -7.24 -11.49
CA VAL A 345 33.37 -5.95 -11.09
C VAL A 345 34.89 -6.02 -11.02
N ALA A 346 35.45 -7.02 -10.35
CA ALA A 346 36.89 -7.17 -10.16
C ALA A 346 37.66 -7.35 -11.48
N THR A 347 37.03 -7.93 -12.50
CA THR A 347 37.66 -8.19 -13.82
C THR A 347 37.32 -7.15 -14.89
N ALA A 348 36.45 -6.17 -14.60
CA ALA A 348 36.01 -5.17 -15.59
C ALA A 348 37.13 -4.25 -16.09
N GLY A 349 38.27 -4.16 -15.40
CA GLY A 349 39.42 -3.36 -15.83
C GLY A 349 39.05 -1.88 -15.97
N ARG A 350 38.99 -1.36 -17.21
CA ARG A 350 38.56 0.02 -17.53
C ARG A 350 37.17 0.10 -18.15
N ASP A 351 36.48 -1.03 -18.30
CA ASP A 351 35.18 -1.11 -18.95
C ASP A 351 34.11 -0.47 -18.07
N ILE A 352 33.32 0.41 -18.70
CA ILE A 352 32.31 1.21 -18.02
C ILE A 352 31.07 0.35 -17.67
N GLU A 353 30.72 -0.59 -18.55
CA GLU A 353 29.59 -1.50 -18.40
C GLU A 353 30.07 -2.88 -17.94
N LEU A 354 29.32 -3.53 -17.05
CA LEU A 354 29.62 -4.87 -16.54
C LEU A 354 29.07 -5.99 -17.47
N GLY A 355 28.31 -5.61 -18.49
CA GLY A 355 27.63 -6.54 -19.39
C GLY A 355 26.63 -7.40 -18.63
N LEU A 356 25.86 -6.77 -17.74
CA LEU A 356 24.79 -7.43 -16.96
C LEU A 356 23.42 -7.29 -17.63
N VAL A 357 23.30 -6.37 -18.60
CA VAL A 357 22.06 -6.07 -19.30
C VAL A 357 21.90 -6.94 -20.56
N GLY A 358 20.76 -7.60 -20.65
CA GLY A 358 20.27 -8.29 -21.83
C GLY A 358 18.94 -7.71 -22.33
N THR A 359 18.37 -8.37 -23.34
CA THR A 359 17.03 -8.07 -23.87
C THR A 359 16.13 -9.29 -23.81
N SER A 360 14.85 -9.08 -23.53
CA SER A 360 13.84 -10.14 -23.46
C SER A 360 12.59 -9.75 -24.25
N GLU A 361 11.95 -10.72 -24.91
CA GLU A 361 10.62 -10.56 -25.51
C GLU A 361 9.51 -10.57 -24.44
N ASN A 362 9.73 -11.31 -23.35
CA ASN A 362 8.80 -11.37 -22.22
C ASN A 362 9.12 -10.31 -21.17
N PRO A 363 8.10 -9.78 -20.46
CA PRO A 363 8.33 -8.91 -19.32
C PRO A 363 9.17 -9.63 -18.25
N PRO A 364 9.97 -8.89 -17.47
CA PRO A 364 10.73 -9.47 -16.38
C PRO A 364 9.80 -10.12 -15.35
N ASP A 365 10.16 -11.32 -14.90
CA ASP A 365 9.39 -12.13 -13.95
C ASP A 365 9.57 -11.69 -12.49
N GLY A 366 10.59 -10.87 -12.19
CA GLY A 366 10.92 -10.44 -10.83
C GLY A 366 11.48 -11.57 -9.96
N GLU A 367 11.90 -12.69 -10.57
CA GLU A 367 12.47 -13.85 -9.89
C GLU A 367 13.84 -14.22 -10.45
N ASN A 368 13.98 -14.23 -11.78
CA ASN A 368 15.22 -14.51 -12.49
C ASN A 368 15.68 -13.34 -13.36
N THR A 369 14.77 -12.41 -13.63
CA THR A 369 14.98 -11.24 -14.48
C THR A 369 14.35 -10.01 -13.85
N TRP A 370 15.09 -8.91 -13.86
CA TRP A 370 14.64 -7.61 -13.36
C TRP A 370 14.74 -6.56 -14.45
N PHE A 371 13.79 -5.63 -14.40
CA PHE A 371 13.70 -4.54 -15.36
C PHE A 371 14.87 -3.56 -15.23
N VAL A 372 15.42 -3.11 -16.36
CA VAL A 372 16.42 -2.02 -16.43
C VAL A 372 15.78 -0.79 -17.08
N PRO A 373 15.59 0.32 -16.34
CA PRO A 373 15.00 1.55 -16.85
C PRO A 373 15.57 2.07 -18.16
N THR A 374 14.66 2.50 -19.04
CA THR A 374 14.97 3.01 -20.39
C THR A 374 14.65 4.50 -20.57
N LYS A 375 13.98 5.12 -19.60
CA LYS A 375 13.70 6.56 -19.60
C LYS A 375 13.64 7.10 -18.17
N ASP A 376 14.00 8.36 -18.01
CA ASP A 376 13.83 9.06 -16.74
C ASP A 376 12.36 9.48 -16.59
N GLU A 377 11.72 9.15 -15.48
CA GLU A 377 10.34 9.57 -15.25
C GLU A 377 9.97 9.74 -13.77
N THR A 378 8.84 10.40 -13.55
CA THR A 378 8.21 10.53 -12.24
C THR A 378 6.77 10.05 -12.35
N LEU A 379 6.45 9.02 -11.57
CA LEU A 379 5.14 8.39 -11.52
C LEU A 379 4.47 8.61 -10.16
N TYR A 380 3.15 8.51 -10.14
CA TYR A 380 2.33 8.66 -8.95
C TYR A 380 1.19 7.65 -8.95
N GLY A 381 0.97 6.99 -7.83
CA GLY A 381 -0.16 6.05 -7.68
C GLY A 381 0.05 5.07 -6.53
N THR A 382 -0.87 4.11 -6.43
CA THR A 382 -0.71 2.93 -5.56
C THR A 382 0.44 2.04 -6.08
N PRO A 383 0.98 1.11 -5.26
CA PRO A 383 2.01 0.17 -5.70
C PRO A 383 1.67 -0.55 -7.02
N GLN A 384 0.45 -1.08 -7.13
CA GLN A 384 -0.02 -1.80 -8.31
C GLN A 384 -0.15 -0.88 -9.55
N GLN A 385 -0.59 0.37 -9.37
CA GLN A 385 -0.62 1.36 -10.46
C GLN A 385 0.78 1.73 -10.95
N LEU A 386 1.75 1.85 -10.03
CA LEU A 386 3.14 2.12 -10.37
C LEU A 386 3.76 0.95 -11.12
N GLU A 387 3.60 -0.27 -10.64
CA GLU A 387 4.06 -1.51 -11.29
C GLU A 387 3.50 -1.62 -12.72
N THR A 388 2.20 -1.40 -12.89
CA THR A 388 1.54 -1.39 -14.21
C THR A 388 2.10 -0.30 -15.12
N SER A 389 2.33 0.89 -14.58
CA SER A 389 2.85 2.04 -15.34
C SER A 389 4.27 1.77 -15.79
N ILE A 390 5.17 1.33 -14.89
CA ILE A 390 6.56 0.96 -15.17
C ILE A 390 6.61 -0.10 -16.26
N GLY A 391 5.84 -1.18 -16.11
CA GLY A 391 5.80 -2.28 -17.07
C GLY A 391 5.40 -1.84 -18.49
N LYS A 392 4.45 -0.90 -18.64
CA LYS A 392 4.03 -0.37 -19.95
C LYS A 392 5.01 0.65 -20.51
N HIS A 393 5.50 1.54 -19.66
CA HIS A 393 6.29 2.70 -20.03
C HIS A 393 7.69 2.38 -20.53
N HIS A 394 8.20 1.21 -20.15
CA HIS A 394 9.56 0.81 -20.45
C HIS A 394 9.69 -0.43 -21.34
N GLN A 395 8.61 -0.82 -21.99
CA GLN A 395 8.67 -1.67 -23.18
C GLN A 395 9.31 -0.87 -24.31
N ASN A 396 10.50 -1.26 -24.78
CA ASN A 396 11.08 -0.59 -25.95
C ASN A 396 10.28 -0.99 -27.19
N THR A 397 9.86 -0.02 -27.98
CA THR A 397 9.41 -0.26 -29.35
C THR A 397 10.62 -0.18 -30.28
N GLN A 398 10.73 -1.11 -31.23
CA GLN A 398 11.89 -1.33 -32.11
C GLN A 398 12.34 -0.09 -32.93
N TYR A 399 11.54 0.97 -32.98
CA TYR A 399 11.82 2.21 -33.72
C TYR A 399 13.06 2.96 -33.23
N ASP A 400 13.49 2.78 -31.98
CA ASP A 400 14.67 3.48 -31.44
C ASP A 400 16.02 2.84 -31.82
N LEU A 401 16.03 1.74 -32.59
CA LEU A 401 17.27 1.02 -32.93
C LEU A 401 17.68 1.04 -34.40
N ARG A 402 16.88 1.55 -35.35
CA ARG A 402 17.30 1.62 -36.77
C ARG A 402 16.76 2.83 -37.54
N SER A 403 17.66 3.77 -37.81
CA SER A 403 17.58 4.58 -39.03
C SER A 403 17.71 3.64 -40.25
N GLY A 404 16.60 3.32 -40.89
CA GLY A 404 16.60 2.58 -42.16
C GLY A 404 15.26 1.95 -42.51
N LYS A 405 14.53 2.62 -43.41
CA LYS A 405 13.28 2.21 -44.07
C LYS A 405 13.15 0.69 -44.28
N THR A 406 12.13 0.06 -43.68
CA THR A 406 11.33 -1.01 -44.31
C THR A 406 9.95 -1.08 -43.63
N THR A 407 8.92 -1.32 -44.43
CA THR A 407 7.51 -1.43 -44.02
C THR A 407 7.18 -2.90 -43.79
N ASP A 408 7.25 -3.37 -42.54
CA ASP A 408 6.59 -4.60 -42.11
C ASP A 408 6.04 -4.40 -40.70
N ASN A 409 4.71 -4.55 -40.56
CA ASN A 409 3.92 -4.24 -39.37
C ASN A 409 3.85 -5.44 -38.40
N THR A 410 4.96 -5.76 -37.76
CA THR A 410 5.00 -6.51 -36.50
C THR A 410 6.08 -5.90 -35.63
N SER A 411 5.71 -4.92 -34.80
CA SER A 411 6.64 -4.27 -33.87
C SER A 411 6.95 -5.24 -32.72
N ASP A 412 8.05 -5.98 -32.82
CA ASP A 412 8.55 -6.77 -31.70
C ASP A 412 9.10 -5.80 -30.63
N SER A 413 8.32 -5.59 -29.57
CA SER A 413 8.72 -4.80 -28.41
C SER A 413 9.61 -5.63 -27.49
N LEU A 414 10.78 -5.11 -27.10
CA LEU A 414 11.73 -5.81 -26.24
C LEU A 414 11.92 -5.07 -24.91
N TYR A 415 12.08 -5.82 -23.83
CA TYR A 415 12.44 -5.31 -22.51
C TYR A 415 13.96 -5.32 -22.32
N LYS A 416 14.53 -4.29 -21.68
CA LYS A 416 15.89 -4.38 -21.12
C LYS A 416 15.81 -5.03 -19.74
N VAL A 417 16.59 -6.09 -19.55
CA VAL A 417 16.55 -6.91 -18.33
C VAL A 417 17.95 -7.21 -17.82
N THR A 418 18.07 -7.50 -16.52
CA THR A 418 19.28 -8.04 -15.88
C THR A 418 18.94 -9.32 -15.14
N HIS A 419 19.92 -10.22 -15.00
CA HIS A 419 19.82 -11.43 -14.18
C HIS A 419 20.38 -11.26 -12.76
N ILE A 420 20.86 -10.06 -12.42
CA ILE A 420 21.30 -9.73 -11.07
C ILE A 420 20.17 -8.95 -10.40
N PRO A 421 19.59 -9.45 -9.28
CA PRO A 421 18.60 -8.71 -8.52
C PRO A 421 19.16 -7.33 -8.13
N PRO A 422 18.40 -6.24 -8.25
CA PRO A 422 18.89 -4.94 -7.83
C PRO A 422 19.01 -4.86 -6.31
N PHE A 423 19.90 -3.99 -5.84
CA PHE A 423 20.10 -3.74 -4.41
C PHE A 423 18.99 -2.86 -3.85
N ARG A 424 18.31 -3.32 -2.80
CA ARG A 424 17.17 -2.64 -2.18
C ARG A 424 17.49 -2.24 -0.75
N PHE A 425 17.12 -1.02 -0.38
CA PHE A 425 17.25 -0.52 0.98
C PHE A 425 16.28 0.63 1.24
N SER A 426 15.96 0.88 2.51
CA SER A 426 15.12 2.01 2.92
C SER A 426 15.83 2.95 3.88
N ILE A 427 15.55 4.25 3.74
CA ILE A 427 16.11 5.33 4.56
C ILE A 427 14.98 6.25 5.02
N ALA A 428 15.03 6.65 6.29
CA ALA A 428 14.19 7.72 6.83
C ALA A 428 15.07 8.88 7.30
N PHE A 429 14.66 10.11 6.98
CA PHE A 429 15.23 11.33 7.52
C PHE A 429 14.25 11.92 8.53
N SER A 430 14.72 12.15 9.76
CA SER A 430 14.01 12.91 10.78
C SER A 430 14.38 14.40 10.69
N GLN A 431 13.62 15.25 11.39
CA GLN A 431 13.91 16.69 11.52
C GLN A 431 13.93 17.44 10.17
N VAL A 432 13.13 17.00 9.20
CA VAL A 432 13.03 17.60 7.86
C VAL A 432 12.60 19.08 7.94
N SER A 433 11.84 19.45 8.97
CA SER A 433 11.44 20.83 9.25
C SER A 433 12.60 21.76 9.61
N GLU A 434 13.71 21.21 10.10
CA GLU A 434 14.88 21.97 10.59
C GLU A 434 15.98 22.09 9.52
N LEU A 435 15.71 21.58 8.30
CA LEU A 435 16.68 21.64 7.21
C LEU A 435 16.97 23.09 6.78
N GLU A 436 18.24 23.44 6.91
CA GLU A 436 18.81 24.66 6.34
C GLU A 436 18.82 24.58 4.81
N ALA A 437 18.56 25.71 4.16
CA ALA A 437 18.59 25.79 2.71
C ALA A 437 20.02 25.55 2.18
N GLU A 438 20.13 24.83 1.08
CA GLU A 438 21.37 24.45 0.40
C GLU A 438 22.32 23.55 1.19
N LYS A 439 21.92 23.08 2.38
CA LYS A 439 22.68 22.13 3.17
C LYS A 439 22.29 20.69 2.81
N ARG A 440 23.31 19.86 2.59
CA ARG A 440 23.14 18.42 2.34
C ARG A 440 23.13 17.67 3.67
N VAL A 441 22.18 16.74 3.80
CA VAL A 441 22.09 15.83 4.94
C VAL A 441 22.19 14.40 4.41
N TYR A 442 23.30 13.74 4.71
CA TYR A 442 23.64 12.42 4.17
C TYR A 442 23.21 11.30 5.10
N ALA A 443 22.55 10.30 4.54
CA ALA A 443 22.22 9.05 5.22
C ALA A 443 23.44 8.12 5.35
N LYS A 444 23.20 6.88 5.84
CA LYS A 444 24.25 5.89 6.05
C LYS A 444 24.93 5.55 4.74
N THR A 445 26.24 5.37 4.81
CA THR A 445 27.03 4.80 3.72
C THR A 445 26.71 3.31 3.64
N LEU A 446 26.34 2.85 2.45
CA LEU A 446 26.04 1.47 2.09
C LEU A 446 27.05 0.99 1.06
N TRP A 447 27.44 -0.27 1.12
CA TRP A 447 28.31 -0.87 0.12
C TRP A 447 27.46 -1.64 -0.90
N TYR A 448 27.73 -1.43 -2.19
CA TYR A 448 27.10 -2.18 -3.28
C TYR A 448 28.03 -2.23 -4.50
N ALA A 449 28.19 -3.45 -5.05
CA ALA A 449 28.98 -3.71 -6.27
C ALA A 449 30.39 -3.09 -6.24
N GLY A 450 31.08 -3.17 -5.10
CA GLY A 450 32.43 -2.64 -4.91
C GLY A 450 32.50 -1.12 -4.68
N SER A 451 31.37 -0.39 -4.65
CA SER A 451 31.34 1.04 -4.40
C SER A 451 30.56 1.39 -3.13
N TYR A 452 30.90 2.52 -2.53
CA TYR A 452 30.14 3.10 -1.43
C TYR A 452 29.09 4.08 -1.94
N TRP A 453 27.87 3.95 -1.43
CA TRP A 453 26.71 4.71 -1.84
C TRP A 453 26.00 5.31 -0.62
N ASN A 454 25.49 6.52 -0.77
CA ASN A 454 24.69 7.16 0.27
C ASN A 454 23.57 7.96 -0.39
N LEU A 455 22.42 7.98 0.26
CA LEU A 455 21.32 8.87 -0.08
C LEU A 455 21.49 10.18 0.70
N TYR A 456 21.27 11.33 0.08
CA TYR A 456 21.14 12.58 0.82
C TYR A 456 19.93 13.38 0.38
N ILE A 457 19.46 14.23 1.27
CA ILE A 457 18.44 15.22 0.98
C ILE A 457 19.01 16.63 1.08
N GLN A 458 18.42 17.55 0.32
CA GLN A 458 18.79 18.96 0.31
C GLN A 458 17.55 19.81 0.07
N LYS A 459 17.32 20.82 0.93
CA LYS A 459 16.29 21.84 0.71
C LYS A 459 16.86 22.92 -0.19
N ILE A 460 16.28 23.10 -1.37
CA ILE A 460 16.84 23.96 -2.44
C ILE A 460 15.90 25.12 -2.71
N ARG A 461 16.47 26.32 -2.91
CA ARG A 461 15.68 27.51 -3.29
C ARG A 461 15.15 27.38 -4.71
N HIS A 462 13.89 27.74 -4.92
CA HIS A 462 13.21 27.70 -6.22
C HIS A 462 12.45 29.01 -6.48
N LYS A 463 12.01 29.24 -7.73
CA LYS A 463 11.37 30.50 -8.17
C LYS A 463 10.13 30.90 -7.36
N LYS A 464 9.46 29.93 -6.70
CA LYS A 464 8.24 30.11 -5.90
C LYS A 464 8.38 29.48 -4.50
N GLY A 465 9.51 29.71 -3.83
CA GLY A 465 9.76 29.18 -2.47
C GLY A 465 10.87 28.13 -2.44
N TYR A 466 10.59 26.97 -1.84
CA TYR A 466 11.59 25.91 -1.63
C TYR A 466 11.10 24.58 -2.19
N GLN A 467 12.05 23.73 -2.58
CA GLN A 467 11.80 22.35 -3.00
C GLN A 467 12.71 21.40 -2.26
N MET A 468 12.22 20.18 -2.04
CA MET A 468 13.07 19.10 -1.54
C MET A 468 13.78 18.44 -2.72
N GLY A 469 15.06 18.14 -2.53
CA GLY A 469 15.85 17.30 -3.42
C GLY A 469 16.29 16.01 -2.71
N VAL A 470 16.32 14.91 -3.45
CA VAL A 470 16.83 13.60 -3.01
C VAL A 470 17.85 13.10 -4.03
N TYR A 471 19.00 12.62 -3.55
CA TYR A 471 20.14 12.32 -4.41
C TYR A 471 20.86 11.05 -3.98
N ILE A 472 21.16 10.20 -4.95
CA ILE A 472 22.10 9.09 -4.80
C ILE A 472 23.50 9.65 -5.03
N HIS A 473 24.43 9.32 -4.13
CA HIS A 473 25.83 9.72 -4.18
C HIS A 473 26.73 8.49 -4.14
N ARG A 474 27.71 8.44 -5.06
CA ARG A 474 28.82 7.47 -4.99
C ARG A 474 29.93 8.08 -4.15
N ALA A 475 30.11 7.64 -2.91
CA ALA A 475 31.15 8.15 -2.02
C ALA A 475 32.56 7.75 -2.49
N SER A 476 33.56 8.55 -2.12
CA SER A 476 34.97 8.28 -2.39
C SER A 476 35.59 7.26 -1.42
N SER A 477 35.07 7.16 -0.19
CA SER A 477 35.56 6.25 0.85
C SER A 477 34.40 5.70 1.70
N SER A 478 34.72 4.73 2.56
CA SER A 478 33.81 4.09 3.51
C SER A 478 33.39 4.98 4.68
N ALA A 479 33.99 6.19 4.81
CA ALA A 479 33.82 7.02 5.99
C ALA A 479 32.31 7.25 6.28
N PRO A 480 31.86 7.01 7.52
CA PRO A 480 30.48 7.21 7.87
C PRO A 480 30.12 8.70 7.73
N SER A 481 29.00 8.99 7.06
CA SER A 481 28.39 10.32 7.11
C SER A 481 28.24 10.74 8.58
N LYS A 482 28.96 11.78 9.02
CA LYS A 482 28.80 12.41 10.34
C LYS A 482 27.42 13.07 10.53
N SER A 483 26.52 13.00 9.54
CA SER A 483 25.38 13.90 9.38
C SER A 483 23.98 13.27 9.39
N ALA A 484 23.79 12.02 9.82
CA ALA A 484 22.44 11.56 10.09
C ALA A 484 22.36 10.65 11.32
N LEU A 485 21.42 10.99 12.20
CA LEU A 485 20.86 10.10 13.22
C LEU A 485 20.13 8.96 12.49
N LEU A 486 20.91 7.97 12.07
CA LEU A 486 20.46 6.92 11.18
C LEU A 486 19.88 5.77 11.97
N ASN A 487 18.61 5.47 11.68
CA ASN A 487 17.91 4.22 11.93
C ASN A 487 17.75 3.79 13.40
N ARG A 488 18.76 3.85 14.25
CA ARG A 488 18.65 3.31 15.61
C ARG A 488 17.63 4.08 16.46
N ASP A 489 17.53 5.41 16.35
CA ASP A 489 16.62 6.19 17.21
C ASP A 489 15.21 6.39 16.63
N VAL A 490 15.03 6.27 15.30
CA VAL A 490 13.69 6.21 14.67
C VAL A 490 13.06 4.82 14.85
N PHE A 491 13.88 3.76 14.90
CA PHE A 491 13.42 2.39 15.09
C PHE A 491 13.40 1.92 16.55
N LYS A 492 14.18 2.54 17.47
CA LYS A 492 14.06 2.34 18.93
C LYS A 492 12.74 2.83 19.51
N ASN A 493 12.12 3.83 18.87
CA ASN A 493 10.78 4.33 19.24
C ASN A 493 9.65 3.61 18.49
N SER A 494 9.97 2.69 17.59
CA SER A 494 8.96 1.70 17.19
C SER A 494 8.76 0.79 18.41
N SER A 495 7.52 0.46 18.74
CA SER A 495 7.17 -0.54 19.75
C SER A 495 7.69 -1.95 19.41
N TYR A 496 8.48 -2.08 18.34
CA TYR A 496 9.02 -3.30 17.82
C TYR A 496 10.55 -3.30 17.97
N ASN A 497 11.02 -3.87 19.08
CA ASN A 497 12.41 -4.25 19.20
C ASN A 497 12.53 -5.68 18.65
N LEU A 498 13.33 -5.89 17.60
CA LEU A 498 13.59 -7.24 17.09
C LEU A 498 14.13 -8.18 18.19
N ASP A 499 14.74 -7.59 19.23
CA ASP A 499 15.32 -8.26 20.38
C ASP A 499 14.32 -8.56 21.52
N SER A 500 13.06 -8.08 21.48
CA SER A 500 12.13 -8.22 22.63
C SER A 500 11.15 -9.40 22.57
N ASP A 501 11.11 -10.17 21.47
CA ASP A 501 10.35 -11.43 21.47
C ASP A 501 11.22 -12.58 21.99
N GLN A 502 10.79 -13.13 23.12
CA GLN A 502 11.50 -14.15 23.91
C GLN A 502 11.76 -15.48 23.15
N SER A 503 11.17 -15.69 21.97
CA SER A 503 11.43 -16.89 21.14
C SER A 503 12.78 -16.83 20.42
N PHE A 504 13.28 -15.64 20.07
CA PHE A 504 14.55 -15.47 19.35
C PHE A 504 15.75 -15.10 20.24
N SER A 505 15.52 -14.53 21.44
CA SER A 505 16.62 -14.11 22.33
C SER A 505 17.44 -15.28 22.87
N GLN A 506 16.86 -16.48 23.01
CA GLN A 506 17.64 -17.68 23.39
C GLN A 506 18.64 -18.12 22.31
N LEU A 507 18.47 -17.69 21.04
CA LEU A 507 19.39 -18.02 19.94
C LEU A 507 20.48 -16.96 19.73
N ALA A 508 20.25 -15.71 20.18
CA ALA A 508 21.26 -14.65 20.11
C ALA A 508 22.31 -14.76 21.23
N ASP A 509 21.95 -15.31 22.38
CA ASP A 509 22.85 -15.46 23.54
C ASP A 509 23.96 -16.51 23.31
N ASP A 510 23.73 -17.50 22.43
CA ASP A 510 24.78 -18.43 22.00
C ASP A 510 25.75 -17.79 20.98
N VAL A 511 25.33 -16.73 20.28
CA VAL A 511 26.13 -16.02 19.27
C VAL A 511 27.07 -14.99 19.89
N ASN A 512 26.70 -14.38 21.02
CA ASN A 512 27.58 -13.45 21.74
C ASN A 512 28.72 -14.15 22.52
N ASN A 513 28.67 -15.47 22.67
CA ASN A 513 29.72 -16.23 23.36
C ASN A 513 30.86 -16.72 22.44
N ILE A 514 30.80 -16.47 21.13
CA ILE A 514 31.88 -16.77 20.19
C ILE A 514 32.20 -15.53 19.36
N SER A 515 32.83 -14.55 20.01
CA SER A 515 33.93 -13.71 19.50
C SER A 515 33.89 -12.28 20.06
N LEU A 516 34.34 -12.12 21.31
CA LEU A 516 34.95 -10.88 21.82
C LEU A 516 35.97 -11.26 22.91
N ARG A 517 37.14 -11.70 22.48
CA ARG A 517 38.39 -11.52 23.24
C ARG A 517 39.32 -10.69 22.39
N ASP A 518 39.23 -9.37 22.52
CA ASP A 518 40.43 -8.53 22.55
C ASP A 518 40.12 -7.15 23.14
N GLY A 519 40.96 -6.75 24.10
CA GLY A 519 41.19 -5.35 24.48
C GLY A 519 40.28 -4.71 25.53
N ASP A 520 40.50 -5.03 26.81
CA ASP A 520 40.05 -4.22 27.96
C ASP A 520 40.50 -2.74 27.84
N ILE A 521 39.58 -1.76 27.92
CA ILE A 521 39.80 -0.53 28.71
C ILE A 521 38.50 -0.15 29.46
N ASP A 522 38.70 -0.18 30.77
CA ASP A 522 37.92 0.15 31.95
C ASP A 522 36.62 0.97 31.90
N SER A 523 35.75 0.51 32.79
CA SER A 523 34.50 1.05 33.29
C SER A 523 34.64 2.37 34.06
N SER A 524 33.67 3.28 33.85
CA SER A 524 32.90 4.01 34.87
C SER A 524 32.42 5.36 34.35
N PHE A 525 31.10 5.58 34.28
CA PHE A 525 30.45 6.56 35.15
C PHE A 525 28.92 6.50 35.05
N SER A 526 28.33 6.71 36.23
CA SER A 526 26.93 6.73 36.60
C SER A 526 26.10 7.80 35.91
N GLY A 527 24.79 7.57 35.87
CA GLY A 527 23.82 8.46 35.26
C GLY A 527 23.81 9.90 35.76
N ASN A 528 23.37 10.78 34.86
CA ASN A 528 22.53 11.91 35.21
C ASN A 528 21.73 12.36 33.99
N SER A 529 20.44 12.55 34.23
CA SER A 529 19.54 13.35 33.40
C SER A 529 20.07 14.78 33.36
N SER A 530 20.31 15.30 32.16
CA SER A 530 20.39 16.75 31.96
C SER A 530 20.03 17.13 30.53
N SER A 531 19.26 18.22 30.46
CA SER A 531 18.86 18.98 29.30
C SER A 531 20.04 19.34 28.39
N PHE A 532 19.91 19.12 27.08
CA PHE A 532 20.87 19.65 26.13
C PHE A 532 20.40 20.99 25.55
N SER A 533 21.24 21.98 25.83
CA SER A 533 21.22 23.33 25.32
C SER A 533 21.50 23.39 23.82
N LYS A 534 20.88 24.37 23.19
CA LYS A 534 20.91 24.72 21.78
C LYS A 534 22.26 25.34 21.37
N SER A 535 23.19 24.54 20.83
CA SER A 535 24.28 25.02 19.97
C SER A 535 25.23 23.87 19.61
N GLU A 536 25.19 23.43 18.35
CA GLU A 536 26.30 22.87 17.53
C GLU A 536 25.71 21.97 16.42
N LEU A 537 25.06 22.60 15.44
CA LEU A 537 24.76 21.99 14.16
C LEU A 537 25.87 22.37 13.19
N ASN A 538 26.81 21.46 13.02
CA ASN A 538 28.00 21.61 12.19
C ASN A 538 27.68 21.93 10.72
N ALA A 539 28.43 22.86 10.14
CA ALA A 539 28.91 22.80 8.78
C ALA A 539 30.26 22.06 8.81
N ALA A 540 30.50 21.12 7.89
CA ALA A 540 31.81 20.46 7.81
C ALA A 540 32.80 21.38 7.08
N PRO A 541 34.00 21.63 7.61
CA PRO A 541 35.12 22.12 6.82
C PRO A 541 35.81 20.93 6.12
N ASP A 542 36.28 21.16 4.90
CA ASP A 542 37.17 20.27 4.17
C ASP A 542 38.52 20.22 4.89
N ILE A 543 38.83 19.11 5.57
CA ILE A 543 40.18 18.78 6.04
C ILE A 543 40.47 17.35 5.59
N GLU A 544 41.45 17.24 4.69
CA GLU A 544 42.09 16.00 4.30
C GLU A 544 42.99 15.55 5.47
N ASP A 545 42.51 14.62 6.29
CA ASP A 545 43.35 13.92 7.26
C ASP A 545 43.76 12.56 6.66
N GLU A 546 45.06 12.45 6.33
CA GLU A 546 45.76 11.20 6.06
C GLU A 546 45.81 10.38 7.36
N LEU A 547 45.24 9.17 7.37
CA LEU A 547 45.47 8.18 8.42
C LEU A 547 45.56 6.76 7.84
N ASP A 548 46.76 6.21 8.00
CA ASP A 548 47.17 4.84 8.35
C ASP A 548 46.46 3.63 7.71
N GLU A 549 47.24 2.91 6.89
CA GLU A 549 46.98 1.56 6.40
C GLU A 549 46.98 0.57 7.59
N ASP A 550 45.80 0.29 8.16
CA ASP A 550 45.61 -0.86 9.04
C ASP A 550 45.20 -2.07 8.20
N ASP A 551 46.06 -3.10 8.23
CA ASP A 551 45.89 -4.43 7.62
C ASP A 551 44.65 -5.14 8.20
N ASN A 552 43.46 -4.79 7.71
CA ASN A 552 42.27 -5.59 7.92
C ASN A 552 42.36 -6.78 6.95
N GLU A 553 42.68 -7.98 7.44
CA GLU A 553 42.60 -9.24 6.67
C GLU A 553 41.19 -9.34 6.06
N GLY A 554 41.07 -8.89 4.81
CA GLY A 554 39.79 -8.77 4.12
C GLY A 554 39.13 -10.14 4.00
N SER A 555 37.85 -10.22 4.36
CA SER A 555 36.99 -11.33 3.96
C SER A 555 37.25 -11.62 2.48
N PHE A 556 37.42 -12.90 2.10
CA PHE A 556 37.69 -13.33 0.71
C PHE A 556 36.66 -12.78 -0.31
N LEU A 557 35.50 -12.30 0.17
CA LEU A 557 34.42 -11.72 -0.63
C LEU A 557 34.41 -10.18 -0.65
N SER A 558 35.29 -9.51 0.09
CA SER A 558 35.42 -8.05 0.08
C SER A 558 36.22 -7.58 -1.14
N TYR A 559 35.68 -6.60 -1.86
CA TYR A 559 36.33 -6.01 -3.03
C TYR A 559 35.93 -4.55 -3.21
N GLU A 560 36.79 -3.79 -3.88
CA GLU A 560 36.49 -2.42 -4.29
C GLU A 560 36.43 -2.32 -5.81
N ASP A 561 35.48 -1.54 -6.29
CA ASP A 561 35.36 -1.15 -7.68
C ASP A 561 36.38 -0.04 -7.99
N ASN A 562 37.51 -0.46 -8.53
CA ASN A 562 38.61 0.43 -8.91
C ASN A 562 38.32 1.29 -10.15
N ARG A 563 37.16 1.12 -10.80
CA ARG A 563 36.81 1.92 -11.98
C ARG A 563 36.51 3.36 -11.59
N VAL A 564 37.04 4.29 -12.39
CA VAL A 564 36.80 5.74 -12.25
C VAL A 564 35.30 6.05 -12.32
N ARG A 565 34.59 5.37 -13.23
CA ARG A 565 33.14 5.50 -13.45
C ARG A 565 32.48 4.13 -13.41
N THR A 566 31.29 4.07 -12.83
CA THR A 566 30.40 2.91 -12.88
C THR A 566 29.04 3.37 -13.40
N SER A 567 28.37 2.51 -14.17
CA SER A 567 27.02 2.79 -14.64
C SER A 567 25.99 2.11 -13.75
N VAL A 568 25.04 2.90 -13.23
CA VAL A 568 23.95 2.40 -12.39
C VAL A 568 22.65 3.10 -12.75
N TYR A 569 21.54 2.39 -12.60
CA TYR A 569 20.21 2.99 -12.51
C TYR A 569 19.73 2.93 -11.07
N TYR A 570 18.77 3.78 -10.75
CA TYR A 570 18.08 3.75 -9.47
C TYR A 570 16.61 4.15 -9.60
N VAL A 571 15.81 3.56 -8.71
CA VAL A 571 14.39 3.87 -8.52
C VAL A 571 14.18 4.27 -7.08
N ILE A 572 13.51 5.40 -6.84
CA ILE A 572 13.24 5.91 -5.49
C ILE A 572 11.74 6.05 -5.33
N PHE A 573 11.17 5.26 -4.44
CA PHE A 573 9.80 5.45 -3.96
C PHE A 573 9.81 6.36 -2.73
N THR A 574 8.74 7.13 -2.55
CA THR A 574 8.50 7.90 -1.32
C THR A 574 6.99 8.01 -1.08
N PRO A 575 6.50 7.88 0.17
CA PRO A 575 5.09 8.04 0.46
C PRO A 575 4.55 9.40 0.02
N SER A 576 3.39 9.39 -0.62
CA SER A 576 2.72 10.63 -1.03
C SER A 576 2.20 11.36 0.19
N ARG A 577 2.53 12.66 0.29
CA ARG A 577 2.04 13.52 1.36
C ARG A 577 0.65 14.10 1.12
N LYS A 578 0.06 13.84 -0.05
CA LYS A 578 -1.30 14.31 -0.41
C LYS A 578 -2.36 13.23 -0.22
N VAL A 579 -1.99 12.00 -0.52
CA VAL A 579 -2.85 10.81 -0.44
C VAL A 579 -2.04 9.74 0.25
N LYS A 580 -2.50 9.33 1.44
CA LYS A 580 -1.82 8.42 2.38
C LYS A 580 -1.50 7.05 1.77
N THR A 581 -2.34 6.60 0.84
CA THR A 581 -2.29 5.26 0.23
C THR A 581 -1.53 5.24 -1.10
N SER A 582 -0.96 6.37 -1.52
CA SER A 582 -0.21 6.49 -2.77
C SER A 582 1.27 6.72 -2.52
N LEU A 583 2.08 6.49 -3.55
CA LEU A 583 3.52 6.70 -3.56
C LEU A 583 3.88 7.60 -4.74
N THR A 584 4.95 8.36 -4.59
CA THR A 584 5.69 8.94 -5.73
C THR A 584 6.86 8.03 -6.05
N CYS A 585 7.08 7.76 -7.33
CA CYS A 585 8.21 6.97 -7.82
C CYS A 585 9.07 7.81 -8.77
N PHE A 586 10.36 7.89 -8.51
CA PHE A 586 11.36 8.53 -9.36
C PHE A 586 12.23 7.45 -10.00
N ILE A 587 12.32 7.44 -11.32
CA ILE A 587 13.02 6.40 -12.08
C ILE A 587 14.11 7.06 -12.91
N SER A 588 15.35 6.57 -12.76
CA SER A 588 16.49 6.94 -13.63
C SER A 588 16.81 5.84 -14.61
N THR A 589 17.18 6.24 -15.81
CA THR A 589 18.00 5.43 -16.72
C THR A 589 19.37 5.15 -16.12
N PRO A 590 20.08 4.12 -16.61
CA PRO A 590 21.47 3.94 -16.26
C PRO A 590 22.31 5.19 -16.59
N ASP A 591 22.98 5.73 -15.57
CA ASP A 591 23.85 6.90 -15.68
C ASP A 591 25.23 6.61 -15.09
N LEU A 592 26.23 7.40 -15.48
CA LEU A 592 27.62 7.25 -15.10
C LEU A 592 27.96 8.05 -13.83
N PHE A 593 28.45 7.33 -12.83
CA PHE A 593 28.88 7.91 -11.55
C PHE A 593 30.40 7.82 -11.39
N ASN A 594 31.06 8.98 -11.38
CA ASN A 594 32.40 9.12 -10.82
C ASN A 594 32.35 8.95 -9.30
N LYS A 595 33.50 8.67 -8.67
CA LYS A 595 33.64 8.86 -7.22
C LYS A 595 33.29 10.33 -6.88
N SER A 596 32.55 10.51 -5.80
CA SER A 596 31.99 11.78 -5.33
C SER A 596 30.93 12.43 -6.23
N GLN A 597 30.36 11.71 -7.21
CA GLN A 597 29.27 12.21 -8.04
C GLN A 597 27.90 11.92 -7.43
N SER A 598 26.92 12.77 -7.74
CA SER A 598 25.54 12.59 -7.35
C SER A 598 24.56 12.85 -8.49
N TRP A 599 23.45 12.10 -8.47
CA TRP A 599 22.30 12.30 -9.34
C TRP A 599 21.02 12.14 -8.53
N GLY A 600 19.94 12.82 -8.93
CA GLY A 600 18.74 12.86 -8.10
C GLY A 600 17.59 13.69 -8.66
N TRP A 601 16.53 13.78 -7.86
CA TRP A 601 15.30 14.49 -8.18
C TRP A 601 15.07 15.68 -7.28
N LYS A 602 14.41 16.71 -7.82
CA LYS A 602 13.86 17.84 -7.07
C LYS A 602 12.36 17.87 -7.29
N SER A 603 11.55 17.79 -6.24
CA SER A 603 10.09 17.71 -6.38
C SER A 603 9.33 18.28 -5.19
N ASN A 604 8.22 18.95 -5.50
CA ASN A 604 7.21 19.37 -4.52
C ASN A 604 6.35 18.21 -4.01
N SER A 605 6.39 17.05 -4.67
CA SER A 605 5.66 15.86 -4.21
C SER A 605 6.29 15.23 -2.97
N MET A 606 7.60 15.46 -2.74
CA MET A 606 8.31 14.98 -1.56
C MET A 606 7.95 15.76 -0.30
N CYS A 607 8.01 17.08 -0.35
CA CYS A 607 7.65 17.99 0.75
C CYS A 607 7.04 19.28 0.19
N ALA A 608 6.04 19.82 0.89
CA ALA A 608 5.55 21.17 0.67
C ALA A 608 6.17 22.13 1.69
N PHE A 609 6.66 23.27 1.20
CA PHE A 609 7.22 24.35 2.02
C PHE A 609 6.38 25.61 1.87
N ASN A 610 6.25 26.36 2.98
CA ASN A 610 5.73 27.71 2.99
C ASN A 610 6.73 28.69 2.33
N GLU A 611 6.30 29.92 2.07
CA GLU A 611 7.15 30.95 1.45
C GLU A 611 8.38 31.29 2.30
N ASP A 612 8.26 31.23 3.62
CA ASP A 612 9.36 31.42 4.58
C ASP A 612 10.32 30.21 4.65
N GLY A 613 10.00 29.13 3.94
CA GLY A 613 10.76 27.88 3.90
C GLY A 613 10.47 26.92 5.03
N THR A 614 9.55 27.23 5.94
CA THR A 614 9.09 26.24 6.93
C THR A 614 8.29 25.14 6.24
N LEU A 615 8.26 23.94 6.83
CA LEU A 615 7.44 22.84 6.32
C LEU A 615 5.95 23.22 6.49
N ALA A 616 5.13 22.95 5.47
CA ALA A 616 3.70 23.24 5.55
C ALA A 616 3.03 22.49 6.72
N GLU A 617 1.93 23.04 7.24
CA GLU A 617 1.19 22.43 8.36
C GLU A 617 0.66 21.03 8.00
N GLY A 618 0.64 20.12 8.97
CA GLY A 618 0.16 18.74 8.79
C GLY A 618 1.12 17.81 8.03
N GLN A 619 2.30 18.27 7.63
CA GLN A 619 3.30 17.44 6.95
C GLN A 619 4.06 16.54 7.95
N ASP A 620 4.23 15.26 7.59
CA ASP A 620 5.01 14.30 8.40
C ASP A 620 6.46 14.80 8.61
N LYS A 621 6.94 14.73 9.85
CA LYS A 621 8.32 15.11 10.20
C LYS A 621 9.35 14.11 9.70
N LEU A 622 8.91 12.89 9.34
CA LEU A 622 9.70 11.86 8.73
C LEU A 622 9.58 11.93 7.21
N LEU A 623 10.70 11.82 6.51
CA LEU A 623 10.74 11.63 5.05
C LEU A 623 11.37 10.29 4.74
N LYS A 624 10.58 9.40 4.14
CA LYS A 624 10.94 8.01 3.88
C LYS A 624 11.22 7.78 2.40
N PHE A 625 12.24 6.98 2.14
CA PHE A 625 12.65 6.57 0.81
C PHE A 625 12.88 5.06 0.78
N MET A 626 12.31 4.40 -0.21
CA MET A 626 12.62 3.01 -0.57
C MET A 626 13.37 3.07 -1.89
N VAL A 627 14.57 2.53 -1.91
CA VAL A 627 15.53 2.73 -3.00
C VAL A 627 15.88 1.39 -3.61
N ILE A 628 15.81 1.33 -4.94
CA ILE A 628 16.38 0.30 -5.79
C ILE A 628 17.63 0.89 -6.45
N LEU A 629 18.74 0.16 -6.42
CA LEU A 629 19.98 0.52 -7.10
C LEU A 629 20.50 -0.70 -7.89
N GLY A 630 20.69 -0.55 -9.20
CA GLY A 630 21.13 -1.65 -10.07
C GLY A 630 22.34 -1.27 -10.90
N SER A 631 23.36 -2.12 -10.89
CA SER A 631 24.52 -2.01 -11.78
C SER A 631 24.21 -2.62 -13.15
N VAL A 632 24.76 -2.02 -14.21
CA VAL A 632 24.55 -2.45 -15.61
C VAL A 632 25.83 -2.86 -16.34
#